data_AF-A0A956BJ17-F1
#
_entry.id   AF-A0A956BJ17-F1
#
_cell.length_a   1.000
_cell.length_b   1.000
_cell.length_c   1.000
_cell.angle_alpha   90.00
_cell.angle_beta   90.00
_cell.angle_gamma   90.00
#
_symmetry.space_group_name_H-M   'P 1'
#
loop_
_entity.id
_entity.type
_entity.pdbx_description
1 polymer ?
#
loop_
_entity_poly.entity_id
_entity_poly.type
_entity_poly.pdbx_seq_one_letter_code
_entity_poly.pdbx_strand_id
1 'polypeptide(L)'
;MAFWSLLSGMAGEVSAQDEYASETRSTGPSSELASEQPGFATRVSTGEVGDTTQSVDQLLQTEPGITVRSLGGLGEFATVSIRGSAADHVLVLLDGVPLSGAAFGEVDVNLVPADLLESIDVYRSGAPVWVGAAPMGG
;
A
#
# COMPACT_ATOMS: atom_id res chain seq x y z
N MET A 1 -37.31 57.27 18.54
CA MET A 1 -36.25 58.29 18.63
C MET A 1 -35.27 57.97 17.51
N ALA A 2 -35.14 58.90 16.57
CA ALA A 2 -34.48 58.67 15.30
C ALA A 2 -32.97 58.91 15.37
N PHE A 3 -32.30 58.33 14.37
CA PHE A 3 -31.20 58.95 13.63
C PHE A 3 -29.84 59.02 14.32
N TRP A 4 -28.91 58.17 13.90
CA TRP A 4 -27.62 58.63 13.38
C TRP A 4 -27.27 57.76 12.16
N SER A 5 -27.37 58.40 11.00
CA SER A 5 -26.92 57.99 9.67
C SER A 5 -25.52 58.59 9.43
N LEU A 6 -24.88 58.16 8.34
CA LEU A 6 -23.69 58.71 7.64
C LEU A 6 -22.35 58.05 8.00
N LEU A 7 -21.43 57.76 7.07
CA LEU A 7 -21.39 57.83 5.61
C LEU A 7 -20.01 57.31 5.16
N SER A 8 -19.99 56.37 4.22
CA SER A 8 -18.95 56.15 3.19
C SER A 8 -19.12 54.70 2.72
N GLY A 9 -19.65 54.40 1.55
CA GLY A 9 -19.44 55.08 0.28
C GLY A 9 -18.16 54.55 -0.36
N MET A 10 -18.23 54.22 -1.65
CA MET A 10 -17.16 53.83 -2.60
C MET A 10 -16.65 52.39 -2.49
N ALA A 11 -16.61 51.53 -3.51
CA ALA A 11 -17.01 51.47 -4.92
C ALA A 11 -16.94 49.95 -5.26
N GLY A 12 -17.70 49.29 -6.13
CA GLY A 12 -18.29 49.66 -7.41
C GLY A 12 -18.24 48.40 -8.30
N GLU A 13 -19.38 48.06 -8.92
CA GLU A 13 -19.53 47.27 -10.17
C GLU A 13 -19.07 45.77 -10.16
N VAL A 14 -19.66 44.81 -10.88
CA VAL A 14 -20.31 44.79 -12.20
C VAL A 14 -21.37 43.67 -12.27
N SER A 15 -22.36 43.98 -13.10
CA SER A 15 -23.52 43.23 -13.60
C SER A 15 -23.26 41.87 -14.26
N ALA A 16 -24.32 41.05 -14.25
CA ALA A 16 -24.89 40.33 -15.39
C ALA A 16 -24.45 38.89 -15.78
N GLN A 17 -25.51 38.08 -16.00
CA GLN A 17 -25.72 37.15 -17.12
C GLN A 17 -25.06 35.76 -17.00
N ASP A 18 -25.85 34.71 -16.77
CA ASP A 18 -26.56 33.86 -17.77
C ASP A 18 -25.68 32.68 -18.21
N GLU A 19 -26.31 31.55 -18.57
CA GLU A 19 -25.67 30.36 -19.16
C GLU A 19 -25.02 29.32 -18.20
N TYR A 20 -25.85 28.64 -17.41
CA TYR A 20 -25.48 27.34 -16.80
C TYR A 20 -25.94 26.19 -17.71
N ALA A 21 -25.19 25.95 -18.78
CA ALA A 21 -25.26 24.71 -19.55
C ALA A 21 -23.85 24.30 -19.96
N SER A 22 -23.27 23.32 -19.26
CA SER A 22 -22.18 22.53 -19.82
C SER A 22 -22.21 21.11 -19.29
N GLU A 23 -22.46 20.24 -20.25
CA GLU A 23 -22.46 18.79 -20.28
C GLU A 23 -21.15 18.22 -19.70
N THR A 24 -21.21 17.62 -18.51
CA THR A 24 -20.07 16.87 -17.97
C THR A 24 -20.08 15.46 -18.55
N ARG A 25 -19.28 15.27 -19.59
CA ARG A 25 -18.89 13.96 -20.14
C ARG A 25 -18.26 13.12 -19.03
N SER A 26 -19.06 12.24 -18.42
CA SER A 26 -18.64 11.28 -17.41
C SER A 26 -17.85 10.15 -18.08
N THR A 27 -16.56 10.38 -18.32
CA THR A 27 -15.60 9.30 -18.54
C THR A 27 -15.32 8.67 -17.18
N GLY A 28 -15.80 7.44 -16.95
CA GLY A 28 -15.65 6.74 -15.69
C GLY A 28 -14.18 6.53 -15.30
N PRO A 29 -13.85 6.48 -14.00
CA PRO A 29 -12.49 6.26 -13.52
C PRO A 29 -12.19 4.75 -13.57
N SER A 30 -11.62 4.28 -14.68
CA SER A 30 -11.03 2.91 -14.74
C SER A 30 -9.51 2.93 -14.78
N SER A 31 -8.87 4.08 -14.59
CA SER A 31 -7.40 4.24 -14.66
C SER A 31 -6.77 4.88 -13.42
N GLU A 32 -7.54 5.26 -12.40
CA GLU A 32 -7.02 6.04 -11.25
C GLU A 32 -6.52 5.16 -10.09
N LEU A 33 -6.96 3.90 -9.97
CA LEU A 33 -6.49 2.96 -8.94
C LEU A 33 -5.02 2.55 -9.10
N ALA A 34 -4.40 2.85 -10.25
CA ALA A 34 -2.96 2.68 -10.43
C ALA A 34 -2.12 3.72 -9.65
N SER A 35 -2.75 4.76 -9.08
CA SER A 35 -2.07 5.86 -8.38
C SER A 35 -2.11 5.78 -6.84
N GLU A 36 -2.79 4.78 -6.28
CA GLU A 36 -2.76 4.47 -4.83
C GLU A 36 -1.67 3.45 -4.45
N GLN A 37 -0.69 3.22 -5.33
CA GLN A 37 0.53 2.52 -4.94
C GLN A 37 1.44 3.56 -4.25
N PRO A 38 1.61 3.54 -2.92
CA PRO A 38 2.66 4.36 -2.32
C PRO A 38 3.97 3.98 -3.02
N GLY A 39 4.75 4.96 -3.49
CA GLY A 39 5.98 4.75 -4.29
C GLY A 39 7.10 3.98 -3.60
N PHE A 40 6.79 3.28 -2.51
CA PHE A 40 7.65 2.52 -1.63
C PHE A 40 7.33 1.02 -1.62
N ALA A 41 6.28 0.59 -2.34
CA ALA A 41 5.88 -0.79 -2.49
C ALA A 41 6.45 -1.41 -3.78
N THR A 42 6.93 -2.67 -3.72
CA THR A 42 7.11 -3.49 -4.92
C THR A 42 6.05 -4.58 -4.92
N ARG A 43 5.39 -4.77 -6.05
CA ARG A 43 4.55 -5.94 -6.33
C ARG A 43 5.39 -7.01 -7.03
N VAL A 44 5.40 -8.20 -6.46
CA VAL A 44 5.97 -9.41 -7.06
C VAL A 44 4.81 -10.27 -7.55
N SER A 45 4.69 -10.49 -8.85
CA SER A 45 3.70 -11.44 -9.38
C SER A 45 4.21 -12.86 -9.22
N THR A 46 3.36 -13.75 -8.71
CA THR A 46 3.67 -15.19 -8.60
C THR A 46 3.35 -15.94 -9.90
N GLY A 47 2.40 -15.43 -10.71
CA GLY A 47 1.93 -16.09 -11.93
C GLY A 47 2.81 -15.88 -13.17
N GLU A 48 3.63 -14.82 -13.21
CA GLU A 48 4.60 -14.59 -14.30
C GLU A 48 5.87 -15.43 -14.15
N VAL A 49 6.11 -15.95 -12.94
CA VAL A 49 7.16 -16.91 -12.66
C VAL A 49 6.67 -18.27 -13.15
N GLY A 50 6.93 -18.58 -14.42
CA GLY A 50 6.48 -19.79 -15.12
C GLY A 50 6.97 -21.14 -14.55
N ASP A 51 7.54 -21.15 -13.35
CA ASP A 51 7.99 -22.34 -12.63
C ASP A 51 7.16 -22.53 -11.35
N THR A 52 6.20 -23.45 -11.39
CA THR A 52 5.39 -24.00 -10.25
C THR A 52 6.23 -24.65 -9.14
N THR A 53 7.52 -24.33 -9.05
CA THR A 53 8.46 -24.89 -8.07
C THR A 53 9.09 -23.81 -7.18
N GLN A 54 8.82 -22.52 -7.44
CA GLN A 54 9.38 -21.46 -6.62
C GLN A 54 8.58 -21.25 -5.34
N SER A 55 9.26 -21.33 -4.20
CA SER A 55 8.69 -21.01 -2.90
C SER A 55 8.73 -19.50 -2.62
N VAL A 56 7.91 -19.02 -1.68
CA VAL A 56 7.75 -17.58 -1.39
C VAL A 56 9.09 -16.96 -0.98
N ASP A 57 9.90 -17.70 -0.23
CA ASP A 57 11.24 -17.28 0.17
C ASP A 57 12.18 -17.05 -1.03
N GLN A 58 12.07 -17.87 -2.09
CA GLN A 58 12.86 -17.69 -3.30
C GLN A 58 12.45 -16.45 -4.08
N LEU A 59 11.14 -16.21 -4.20
CA LEU A 59 10.60 -15.00 -4.83
C LEU A 59 11.08 -13.75 -4.12
N LEU A 60 10.93 -13.71 -2.80
CA LEU A 60 11.31 -12.57 -1.96
C LEU A 60 12.83 -12.35 -1.91
N GLN A 61 13.64 -13.39 -2.11
CA GLN A 61 15.10 -13.25 -2.16
C GLN A 61 15.59 -12.49 -3.40
N THR A 62 14.79 -12.41 -4.46
CA THR A 62 15.11 -11.62 -5.66
C THR A 62 14.88 -10.12 -5.47
N GLU A 63 14.10 -9.74 -4.45
CA GLU A 63 13.68 -8.37 -4.23
C GLU A 63 14.74 -7.54 -3.47
N PRO A 64 15.04 -6.32 -3.93
CA PRO A 64 16.05 -5.50 -3.30
C PRO A 64 15.61 -5.04 -1.90
N GLY A 65 16.55 -5.12 -0.95
CA GLY A 65 16.35 -4.69 0.43
C GLY A 65 15.58 -5.70 1.29
N ILE A 66 15.26 -6.87 0.74
CA ILE A 66 14.73 -8.02 1.48
C ILE A 66 15.88 -8.99 1.75
N THR A 67 15.99 -9.44 2.98
CA THR A 67 16.90 -10.52 3.38
C THR A 67 16.07 -11.67 3.92
N VAL A 68 16.19 -12.80 3.24
CA VAL A 68 15.54 -14.06 3.58
C VAL A 68 16.51 -14.94 4.36
N ARG A 69 16.08 -15.46 5.50
CA ARG A 69 16.79 -16.49 6.28
C ARG A 69 15.97 -17.76 6.27
N SER A 70 16.42 -18.74 5.49
CA SER A 70 15.88 -20.11 5.51
C SER A 70 16.56 -20.93 6.61
N LEU A 71 15.76 -21.70 7.33
CA LEU A 71 16.17 -22.63 8.39
C LEU A 71 15.92 -24.07 7.94
N GLY A 72 16.42 -24.44 6.76
CA GLY A 72 16.25 -25.79 6.23
C GLY A 72 16.54 -25.90 4.74
N GLY A 73 15.77 -26.76 4.07
CA GLY A 73 15.78 -26.90 2.61
C GLY A 73 14.93 -25.85 1.90
N LEU A 74 14.72 -26.05 0.60
CA LEU A 74 13.83 -25.21 -0.20
C LEU A 74 12.38 -25.40 0.26
N GLY A 75 11.64 -24.31 0.45
CA GLY A 75 10.26 -24.34 0.93
C GLY A 75 10.08 -24.73 2.41
N GLU A 76 11.18 -24.97 3.14
CA GLU A 76 11.16 -25.11 4.59
C GLU A 76 11.04 -23.73 5.27
N PHE A 77 10.97 -23.74 6.60
CA PHE A 77 10.79 -22.54 7.42
C PHE A 77 11.72 -21.40 6.98
N ALA A 78 11.12 -20.28 6.57
CA ALA A 78 11.85 -19.14 6.06
C ALA A 78 11.31 -17.83 6.64
N THR A 79 12.22 -16.94 6.99
CA THR A 79 11.91 -15.70 7.69
C THR A 79 12.45 -14.53 6.91
N VAL A 80 11.77 -13.39 7.02
CA VAL A 80 12.07 -12.22 6.22
C VAL A 80 12.44 -11.04 7.11
N SER A 81 13.47 -10.32 6.69
CA SER A 81 13.87 -9.05 7.26
C SER A 81 13.99 -8.02 6.15
N ILE A 82 13.69 -6.75 6.47
CA ILE A 82 13.71 -5.67 5.50
C ILE A 82 14.74 -4.65 5.98
N ARG A 83 15.70 -4.29 5.11
CA ARG A 83 16.75 -3.29 5.39
C ARG A 83 17.50 -3.52 6.72
N GLY A 84 17.74 -4.78 7.08
CA GLY A 84 18.45 -5.16 8.31
C GLY A 84 17.61 -5.08 9.58
N SER A 85 16.29 -4.97 9.48
CA SER A 85 15.38 -5.14 10.62
C SER A 85 15.50 -6.54 11.22
N ALA A 86 15.03 -6.69 12.46
CA ALA A 86 14.75 -8.02 12.98
C ALA A 86 13.50 -8.60 12.27
N ALA A 87 13.41 -9.93 12.16
CA ALA A 87 12.33 -10.60 11.43
C ALA A 87 10.97 -10.49 12.14
N ASP A 88 10.98 -10.37 13.46
CA ASP A 88 9.83 -10.04 14.30
C ASP A 88 9.37 -8.57 14.17
N HIS A 89 10.17 -7.72 13.52
CA HIS A 89 9.79 -6.36 13.14
C HIS A 89 9.32 -6.27 11.68
N VAL A 90 8.87 -7.37 11.08
CA VAL A 90 8.21 -7.38 9.76
C VAL A 90 6.79 -7.91 9.93
N LEU A 91 5.81 -7.16 9.41
CA LEU A 91 4.42 -7.57 9.40
C LEU A 91 4.07 -8.27 8.08
N VAL A 92 3.70 -9.54 8.18
CA VAL A 92 3.23 -10.32 7.03
C VAL A 92 1.72 -10.46 7.11
N LEU A 93 1.04 -10.07 6.02
CA LEU A 93 -0.41 -10.07 5.91
C LEU A 93 -0.81 -11.00 4.76
N LEU A 94 -1.79 -11.86 5.02
CA LEU A 94 -2.50 -12.63 4.00
C LEU A 94 -3.91 -12.07 3.89
N ASP A 95 -4.27 -11.48 2.76
CA ASP A 95 -5.59 -10.86 2.52
C ASP A 95 -6.01 -9.88 3.64
N GLY A 96 -5.04 -9.16 4.20
CA GLY A 96 -5.23 -8.20 5.28
C GLY A 96 -5.28 -8.80 6.70
N VAL A 97 -5.15 -10.11 6.83
CA VAL A 97 -5.06 -10.82 8.12
C VAL A 97 -3.58 -11.05 8.47
N PRO A 98 -3.11 -10.64 9.66
CA PRO A 98 -1.75 -10.89 10.07
C PRO A 98 -1.49 -12.39 10.22
N LEU A 99 -0.39 -12.86 9.63
CA LEU A 99 0.09 -14.23 9.80
C LEU A 99 0.88 -14.41 11.11
N SER A 100 1.39 -13.32 11.67
CA SER A 100 1.89 -13.29 13.04
C SER A 100 0.74 -13.42 14.04
N GLY A 101 1.03 -13.94 15.23
CA GLY A 101 0.05 -14.00 16.32
C GLY A 101 -0.35 -12.61 16.83
N ALA A 102 -0.97 -12.56 18.02
CA ALA A 102 -1.41 -11.29 18.64
C ALA A 102 -0.28 -10.27 18.91
N ALA A 103 0.98 -10.68 18.79
CA ALA A 103 2.15 -9.83 18.87
C ALA A 103 2.99 -9.98 17.59
N PHE A 104 3.68 -8.91 17.20
CA PHE A 104 4.71 -8.98 16.16
C PHE A 104 5.73 -10.08 16.51
N GLY A 105 6.09 -10.87 15.52
CA GLY A 105 6.85 -12.10 15.73
C GLY A 105 7.35 -12.65 14.39
N GLU A 106 8.35 -13.52 14.46
CA GLU A 106 8.91 -14.16 13.28
C GLU A 106 7.82 -15.00 12.59
N VAL A 107 7.61 -14.75 11.30
CA VAL A 107 6.62 -15.44 10.47
C VAL A 107 7.34 -16.32 9.47
N ASP A 108 6.86 -17.55 9.34
CA ASP A 108 7.23 -18.42 8.23
C ASP A 108 6.52 -17.95 6.95
N VAL A 109 7.27 -17.39 6.01
CA VAL A 109 6.70 -16.94 4.74
C VAL A 109 6.33 -18.09 3.80
N ASN A 110 6.86 -19.29 4.04
CA ASN A 110 6.53 -20.49 3.30
C ASN A 110 5.28 -21.22 3.85
N LEU A 111 4.64 -20.69 4.89
CA LEU A 111 3.37 -21.20 5.40
C LEU A 111 2.28 -21.22 4.30
N VAL A 112 2.34 -20.25 3.38
CA VAL A 112 1.45 -20.17 2.22
C VAL A 112 2.25 -20.52 0.97
N PRO A 113 1.88 -21.59 0.24
CA PRO A 113 2.48 -21.92 -1.04
C PRO A 113 2.34 -20.76 -2.04
N ALA A 114 3.42 -20.46 -2.78
CA ALA A 114 3.41 -19.38 -3.78
C ALA A 114 2.35 -19.59 -4.87
N ASP A 115 2.01 -20.84 -5.19
CA ASP A 115 0.97 -21.19 -6.18
C ASP A 115 -0.45 -20.76 -5.78
N LEU A 116 -0.69 -20.52 -4.49
CA LEU A 116 -1.98 -20.04 -3.97
C LEU A 116 -2.06 -18.51 -3.92
N LEU A 117 -0.94 -17.82 -4.09
CA LEU A 117 -0.86 -16.37 -4.07
C LEU A 117 -0.99 -15.85 -5.50
N GLU A 118 -1.66 -14.72 -5.69
CA GLU A 118 -1.70 -14.01 -6.98
C GLU A 118 -0.50 -13.04 -7.11
N SER A 119 -0.19 -12.37 -6.01
CA SER A 119 0.92 -11.43 -5.93
C SER A 119 1.37 -11.25 -4.48
N ILE A 120 2.59 -10.78 -4.30
CA ILE A 120 3.17 -10.41 -3.01
C ILE A 120 3.53 -8.94 -3.09
N ASP A 121 2.88 -8.12 -2.26
CA ASP A 121 3.16 -6.68 -2.15
C ASP A 121 4.10 -6.42 -0.96
N VAL A 122 5.28 -5.88 -1.23
CA VAL A 122 6.31 -5.60 -0.21
C VAL A 122 6.43 -4.11 0.05
N TYR A 123 6.16 -3.69 1.28
CA TYR A 123 6.24 -2.30 1.73
C TYR A 123 7.49 -2.09 2.61
N ARG A 124 8.48 -1.30 2.14
CA ARG A 124 9.79 -1.18 2.81
C ARG A 124 10.01 0.09 3.63
N SER A 125 9.15 1.11 3.49
CA SER A 125 9.34 2.40 4.17
C SER A 125 8.05 3.08 4.60
N GLY A 126 6.99 2.31 4.77
CA GLY A 126 5.70 2.80 5.21
C GLY A 126 4.61 1.81 4.83
N ALA A 127 3.76 1.48 5.79
CA ALA A 127 2.64 0.61 5.54
C ALA A 127 1.45 1.37 4.95
N PRO A 128 0.59 0.67 4.20
CA PRO A 128 -0.68 1.22 3.75
C PRO A 128 -1.54 1.75 4.90
N VAL A 129 -2.37 2.75 4.59
CA VAL A 129 -3.30 3.35 5.57
C VAL A 129 -4.25 2.34 6.21
N TRP A 130 -4.59 1.26 5.50
CA TRP A 130 -5.51 0.22 5.96
C TRP A 130 -4.89 -0.75 6.97
N VAL A 131 -3.55 -0.85 7.04
CA VAL A 131 -2.85 -1.71 8.00
C VAL A 131 -2.94 -1.16 9.43
N GLY A 132 -3.18 0.14 9.58
CA GLY A 132 -3.37 0.82 10.86
C GLY A 132 -2.05 1.05 11.62
N ALA A 133 -1.31 -0.01 11.95
CA ALA A 133 -0.03 0.06 12.62
C ALA A 133 0.94 -0.98 12.06
N ALA A 134 2.10 -0.52 11.58
CA ALA A 134 3.15 -1.40 11.08
C ALA A 134 4.43 -1.29 11.91
N PRO A 135 5.19 -2.40 12.02
CA PRO A 135 6.51 -2.41 12.62
C PRO A 135 7.51 -1.49 11.90
N MET A 136 8.65 -1.29 12.55
CA MET A 136 9.73 -0.47 11.99
C MET A 136 10.41 -1.09 10.75
N GLY A 137 10.34 -2.40 10.57
CA GLY A 137 10.93 -3.09 9.41
C GLY A 137 10.05 -3.01 8.16
N GLY A 138 8.74 -2.91 8.32
CA GLY A 138 7.77 -2.93 7.22
C GLY A 138 6.54 -3.73 7.57
#